data_AF-A0A0D2TNA4-F1
#
_entry.id   AF-A0A0D2TNA4-F1
#
_cell.length_a   1.000
_cell.length_b   1.000
_cell.length_c   1.000
_cell.angle_alpha   90.00
_cell.angle_beta   90.00
_cell.angle_gamma   90.00
#
_symmetry.space_group_name_H-M   'P 1'
#
loop_
_entity.id
_entity.type
_entity.pdbx_description
1 polymer ?
#
loop_
_entity_poly.entity_id
_entity_poly.type
_entity_poly.pdbx_seq_one_letter_code
_entity_poly.pdbx_strand_id
1 'polypeptide(L)'
;MAVGREDVEILKPRIDKREYRRIVLRNSLQVLLISDLDTDKCAASMNVGVGSFCDPDGLEGLAHFLGSTNAFTASEMTNYFFDVNTDCFEEALDRFAQFLIKPLMSADATMREIKAVDSENQKNLLSDAWRMNQRNKSLTNMIDSSKW
;
A
#
# COMPACT_ATOMS: atom_id res chain seq x y z
N MET A 1 -9.11 -4.84 -20.52
CA MET A 1 -8.89 -4.02 -21.73
C MET A 1 -8.75 -2.55 -21.32
N ALA A 2 -7.58 -1.93 -21.52
CA ALA A 2 -7.32 -0.50 -21.23
C ALA A 2 -8.20 0.42 -22.09
N VAL A 3 -8.47 1.66 -21.64
CA VAL A 3 -9.36 2.62 -22.36
C VAL A 3 -8.59 3.68 -23.11
N GLY A 4 -7.41 4.04 -22.63
CA GLY A 4 -6.55 5.02 -23.26
C GLY A 4 -5.11 4.61 -23.13
N ARG A 5 -4.39 4.66 -24.25
CA ARG A 5 -2.94 4.75 -24.25
C ARG A 5 -2.62 6.24 -24.13
N GLU A 6 -2.10 6.64 -22.99
CA GLU A 6 -1.51 7.97 -22.87
C GLU A 6 -0.05 7.83 -23.32
N ASP A 7 0.25 8.30 -24.54
CA ASP A 7 1.64 8.44 -25.00
C ASP A 7 2.27 9.63 -24.26
N VAL A 8 2.51 9.44 -22.97
CA VAL A 8 3.27 10.36 -22.13
C VAL A 8 4.73 9.94 -22.24
N GLU A 9 5.59 10.86 -22.68
CA GLU A 9 7.03 10.65 -22.68
C GLU A 9 7.52 10.55 -21.23
N ILE A 10 8.02 9.36 -20.86
CA ILE A 10 8.55 9.10 -19.52
C ILE A 10 10.04 9.45 -19.53
N LEU A 11 10.39 10.51 -18.79
CA LEU A 11 11.78 10.93 -18.62
C LEU A 11 12.55 9.84 -17.87
N LYS A 12 13.58 9.28 -18.52
CA LYS A 12 14.50 8.29 -17.95
C LYS A 12 15.96 8.73 -18.05
N PRO A 13 16.84 8.35 -17.11
CA PRO A 13 18.27 8.56 -17.23
C PRO A 13 18.82 7.90 -18.50
N ARG A 14 19.86 8.48 -19.12
CA ARG A 14 20.47 7.92 -20.35
C ARG A 14 21.04 6.50 -20.17
N ILE A 15 21.34 6.11 -18.94
CA ILE A 15 21.89 4.79 -18.62
C ILE A 15 20.79 3.73 -18.49
N ASP A 16 19.53 4.16 -18.39
CA ASP A 16 18.40 3.29 -18.12
C ASP A 16 17.92 2.60 -19.39
N LYS A 17 18.14 1.29 -19.46
CA LYS A 17 17.79 0.45 -20.61
C LYS A 17 16.35 -0.07 -20.55
N ARG A 18 15.62 0.17 -19.46
CA ARG A 18 14.26 -0.35 -19.26
C ARG A 18 13.27 0.39 -20.15
N GLU A 19 12.23 -0.32 -20.55
CA GLU A 19 11.14 0.23 -21.35
C GLU A 19 9.95 0.53 -20.45
N TYR A 20 9.39 1.72 -20.60
CA TYR A 20 8.32 2.22 -19.74
C TYR A 20 7.06 2.49 -20.56
N ARG A 21 5.91 2.18 -19.98
CA ARG A 21 4.61 2.48 -20.59
C ARG A 21 3.58 2.83 -19.54
N ARG A 22 2.93 3.97 -19.69
CA ARG A 22 1.78 4.36 -18.88
C ARG A 22 0.47 3.99 -19.59
N ILE A 23 -0.48 3.42 -18.85
CA ILE A 23 -1.82 3.13 -19.34
C ILE A 23 -2.87 3.51 -18.28
N VAL A 24 -4.09 3.78 -18.74
CA VAL A 24 -5.26 3.97 -17.87
C VAL A 24 -6.30 2.90 -18.18
N LEU A 25 -6.71 2.16 -17.15
CA LEU A 25 -7.71 1.09 -17.25
C LEU A 25 -9.14 1.66 -17.27
N ARG A 26 -10.13 0.79 -17.58
CA ARG A 26 -11.57 1.16 -17.62
C ARG A 26 -12.12 1.72 -16.32
N ASN A 27 -11.57 1.24 -15.21
CA ASN A 27 -11.92 1.69 -13.87
C ASN A 27 -11.05 2.88 -13.41
N SER A 28 -10.42 3.59 -14.34
CA SER A 28 -9.56 4.76 -14.07
C SER A 28 -8.28 4.46 -13.28
N LEU A 29 -7.94 3.19 -13.06
CA LEU A 29 -6.64 2.83 -12.48
C LEU A 29 -5.52 3.25 -13.43
N GLN A 30 -4.59 4.04 -12.90
CA GLN A 30 -3.37 4.45 -13.58
C GLN A 30 -2.30 3.39 -13.33
N VAL A 31 -1.67 2.91 -14.40
CA VAL A 31 -0.68 1.83 -14.33
C VAL A 31 0.57 2.23 -15.07
N LEU A 32 1.72 2.03 -14.42
CA LEU A 32 3.05 2.13 -15.02
C LEU A 32 3.60 0.72 -15.23
N LEU A 33 3.82 0.35 -16.48
CA LEU A 33 4.47 -0.89 -16.88
C LEU A 33 5.95 -0.62 -17.11
N ILE A 34 6.80 -1.49 -16.56
CA ILE A 34 8.25 -1.43 -16.70
C ILE A 34 8.68 -2.79 -17.25
N SER A 35 9.34 -2.80 -18.40
CA SER A 35 9.88 -4.00 -19.02
C SER A 35 11.39 -3.96 -18.94
N ASP A 36 11.95 -4.97 -18.26
CA ASP A 36 13.37 -5.24 -18.17
C ASP A 36 13.58 -6.70 -18.57
N LEU A 37 14.32 -6.95 -19.64
CA LEU A 37 14.55 -8.31 -20.15
C LEU A 37 15.69 -9.03 -19.42
N ASP A 38 16.52 -8.28 -18.68
CA ASP A 38 17.68 -8.80 -17.96
C ASP A 38 17.35 -9.12 -16.49
N THR A 39 16.09 -8.92 -16.07
CA THR A 39 15.69 -9.10 -14.68
C THR A 39 15.46 -10.58 -14.32
N ASP A 40 15.95 -10.97 -13.15
CA ASP A 40 15.74 -12.28 -12.54
C ASP A 40 14.44 -12.35 -11.73
N LYS A 41 13.84 -11.19 -11.41
CA LYS A 41 12.63 -11.07 -10.61
C LYS A 41 11.66 -10.06 -11.21
N CYS A 42 10.39 -10.41 -11.18
CA CYS A 42 9.32 -9.46 -11.45
C CYS A 42 8.79 -8.88 -10.14
N ALA A 43 8.27 -7.66 -10.20
CA ALA A 43 7.66 -7.01 -9.05
C ALA A 43 6.40 -6.24 -9.46
N ALA A 44 5.49 -6.08 -8.51
CA ALA A 44 4.33 -5.21 -8.65
C ALA A 44 4.11 -4.44 -7.35
N SER A 45 3.59 -3.22 -7.48
CA SER A 45 3.19 -2.38 -6.37
C SER A 45 1.87 -1.68 -6.70
N MET A 46 1.04 -1.51 -5.69
CA MET A 46 -0.25 -0.85 -5.79
C MET A 46 -0.45 0.11 -4.63
N ASN A 47 -0.79 1.34 -4.98
CA ASN A 47 -1.08 2.38 -4.02
C ASN A 47 -2.59 2.60 -3.93
N VAL A 48 -3.13 2.54 -2.72
CA VAL A 48 -4.52 2.87 -2.39
C VAL A 48 -4.50 4.20 -1.64
N GLY A 49 -5.18 5.22 -2.17
CA GLY A 49 -5.27 6.57 -1.58
C GLY A 49 -6.18 6.64 -0.34
N VAL A 50 -6.08 5.64 0.53
CA VAL A 50 -6.76 5.55 1.82
C VAL A 50 -5.68 5.14 2.81
N GLY A 51 -5.50 5.91 3.88
CA GLY A 51 -4.52 5.65 4.93
C GLY A 51 -5.14 5.81 6.31
N SER A 52 -4.30 5.87 7.34
CA SER A 52 -4.78 5.96 8.74
C SER A 52 -5.65 7.19 9.05
N PHE A 53 -5.59 8.26 8.26
CA PHE A 53 -6.46 9.44 8.43
C PHE A 53 -7.91 9.19 7.99
N CYS A 54 -8.16 8.09 7.29
CA CYS A 54 -9.50 7.66 6.90
C CYS A 54 -10.06 6.58 7.84
N ASP A 55 -9.37 6.27 8.95
CA ASP A 55 -9.90 5.35 9.95
C ASP A 55 -11.17 5.96 10.59
N PRO A 56 -12.29 5.23 10.64
CA PRO A 56 -13.51 5.74 11.26
C PRO A 56 -13.32 5.91 12.78
N ASP A 57 -14.00 6.91 13.35
CA ASP A 57 -13.96 7.20 14.78
C ASP A 57 -14.26 5.94 15.62
N GLY A 58 -13.34 5.59 16.54
CA GLY A 58 -13.45 4.40 17.38
C GLY A 58 -12.95 3.09 16.75
N LEU A 59 -12.36 3.16 15.54
CA LEU A 59 -11.70 2.03 14.85
C LEU A 59 -10.31 2.44 14.34
N GLU A 60 -9.53 3.12 15.17
CA GLU A 60 -8.16 3.53 14.86
C GLU A 60 -7.27 2.30 14.57
N GLY A 61 -6.55 2.33 13.45
CA GLY A 61 -5.69 1.22 13.00
C GLY A 61 -6.35 0.30 11.98
N LEU A 62 -7.57 0.56 11.52
CA LEU A 62 -8.26 -0.26 10.51
C LEU A 62 -7.49 -0.29 9.17
N ALA A 63 -6.96 0.85 8.70
CA ALA A 63 -6.14 0.88 7.49
C ALA A 63 -4.81 0.10 7.64
N HIS A 64 -4.27 0.02 8.85
CA HIS A 64 -3.09 -0.77 9.16
C HIS A 64 -3.41 -2.27 9.21
N PHE A 65 -4.56 -2.61 9.78
CA PHE A 65 -5.08 -3.97 9.87
C PHE A 65 -5.29 -4.64 8.51
N LEU A 66 -5.53 -3.85 7.46
CA LEU A 66 -5.75 -4.35 6.10
C LEU A 66 -4.45 -4.61 5.32
N GLY A 67 -3.26 -4.39 5.90
CA GLY A 67 -1.99 -4.60 5.20
C GLY A 67 -0.83 -4.96 6.12
N SER A 68 -0.42 -6.24 6.12
CA SER A 68 0.62 -6.74 7.03
C SER A 68 1.73 -7.57 6.38
N THR A 69 1.74 -7.75 5.05
CA THR A 69 2.87 -8.40 4.35
C THR A 69 3.38 -7.49 3.24
N ASN A 70 4.57 -6.91 3.42
CA ASN A 70 5.18 -5.96 2.48
C ASN A 70 4.21 -4.85 2.04
N ALA A 71 3.49 -4.32 3.02
CA ALA A 71 2.64 -3.16 2.88
C ALA A 71 3.06 -2.10 3.89
N PHE A 72 2.99 -0.82 3.51
CA PHE A 72 3.18 0.29 4.44
C PHE A 72 1.99 1.22 4.34
N THR A 73 1.35 1.46 5.49
CA THR A 73 0.28 2.44 5.63
C THR A 73 0.85 3.73 6.19
N ALA A 74 0.87 4.76 5.35
CA ALA A 74 1.14 6.14 5.74
C ALA A 74 -0.15 6.85 6.19
N SER A 75 -0.06 8.14 6.50
CA SER A 75 -1.22 8.96 6.88
C SER A 75 -2.32 8.96 5.82
N GLU A 76 -1.96 9.05 4.53
CA GLU A 76 -2.91 9.26 3.42
C GLU A 76 -2.94 8.11 2.40
N MET A 77 -2.06 7.12 2.54
CA MET A 77 -1.92 6.06 1.54
C MET A 77 -1.52 4.73 2.15
N THR A 78 -2.01 3.64 1.56
CA THR A 78 -1.52 2.28 1.81
C THR A 78 -0.91 1.74 0.53
N ASN A 79 0.38 1.42 0.59
CA ASN A 79 1.08 0.76 -0.50
C ASN A 79 1.22 -0.73 -0.21
N TYR A 80 0.87 -1.57 -1.18
CA TYR A 80 1.10 -3.01 -1.17
C TYR A 80 2.09 -3.36 -2.28
N PHE A 81 3.08 -4.20 -2.02
CA PHE A 81 4.04 -4.61 -3.04
C PHE A 81 4.56 -6.03 -2.84
N PHE A 82 5.03 -6.65 -3.91
CA PHE A 82 5.73 -7.94 -3.87
C PHE A 82 6.77 -8.04 -5.00
N ASP A 83 7.77 -8.88 -4.78
CA ASP A 83 8.69 -9.40 -5.79
C ASP A 83 8.65 -10.93 -5.83
N VAL A 84 8.83 -11.51 -7.00
CA VAL A 84 8.81 -12.96 -7.23
C VAL A 84 9.66 -13.31 -8.45
N ASN A 85 10.09 -14.57 -8.56
CA ASN A 85 10.72 -15.07 -9.79
C ASN A 85 9.80 -14.89 -11.00
N THR A 86 10.39 -14.61 -12.14
CA THR A 86 9.70 -14.34 -13.42
C THR A 86 8.67 -15.42 -13.78
N ASP A 87 8.99 -16.69 -13.54
CA ASP A 87 8.16 -17.85 -13.87
C ASP A 87 6.80 -17.88 -13.15
N CYS A 88 6.70 -17.25 -11.97
CA CYS A 88 5.49 -17.25 -11.14
C CYS A 88 4.78 -15.90 -11.12
N PHE A 89 5.22 -14.93 -11.92
CA PHE A 89 4.75 -13.55 -11.79
C PHE A 89 3.27 -13.38 -12.09
N GLU A 90 2.76 -14.03 -13.14
CA GLU A 90 1.33 -13.95 -13.52
C GLU A 90 0.41 -14.46 -12.41
N GLU A 91 0.75 -15.61 -11.82
CA GLU A 91 0.00 -16.24 -10.74
C GLU A 91 0.07 -15.41 -9.45
N ALA A 92 1.24 -14.85 -9.15
CA ALA A 92 1.43 -13.96 -7.99
C ALA A 92 0.62 -12.67 -8.16
N LEU A 93 0.62 -12.09 -9.37
CA LEU A 93 -0.14 -10.88 -9.68
C LEU A 93 -1.65 -11.11 -9.61
N ASP A 94 -2.15 -12.26 -10.08
CA ASP A 94 -3.57 -12.62 -9.94
C ASP A 94 -3.98 -12.73 -8.46
N ARG A 95 -3.21 -13.47 -7.66
CA ARG A 95 -3.44 -13.60 -6.21
C ARG A 95 -3.41 -12.24 -5.51
N PHE A 96 -2.47 -11.39 -5.89
CA PHE A 96 -2.36 -10.03 -5.38
C PHE A 96 -3.58 -9.18 -5.76
N ALA A 97 -4.09 -9.28 -6.99
CA ALA A 97 -5.29 -8.56 -7.42
C ALA A 97 -6.54 -8.98 -6.61
N GLN A 98 -6.64 -10.25 -6.20
CA GLN A 98 -7.78 -10.72 -5.40
C GLN A 98 -7.93 -9.98 -4.06
N PHE A 99 -6.84 -9.43 -3.50
CA PHE A 99 -6.89 -8.66 -2.24
C PHE A 99 -7.80 -7.43 -2.37
N LEU A 100 -7.82 -6.80 -3.55
CA LEU A 100 -8.66 -5.62 -3.79
C LEU A 100 -10.02 -5.96 -4.40
N ILE A 101 -10.12 -7.06 -5.13
CA ILE A 101 -11.37 -7.41 -5.82
C ILE A 101 -12.37 -8.00 -4.82
N LYS A 102 -11.93 -8.94 -3.99
CA LYS A 102 -12.83 -9.69 -3.09
C LYS A 102 -12.05 -10.30 -1.92
N PRO A 103 -11.66 -9.50 -0.93
CA PRO A 103 -11.03 -10.03 0.28
C PRO A 103 -12.02 -10.93 1.04
N LEU A 104 -11.54 -12.08 1.54
CA LEU A 104 -12.39 -13.06 2.25
C LEU A 104 -12.88 -12.57 3.61
N MET A 105 -12.05 -11.79 4.34
CA MET A 105 -12.34 -11.28 5.69
C MET A 105 -12.97 -12.31 6.64
N SER A 106 -12.38 -13.52 6.71
CA SER A 106 -12.90 -14.55 7.61
C SER A 106 -12.65 -14.20 9.07
N ALA A 107 -13.61 -14.50 9.95
CA ALA A 107 -13.53 -14.17 11.38
C ALA A 107 -12.25 -14.68 12.06
N ASP A 108 -11.79 -15.89 11.69
CA ASP A 108 -10.56 -16.47 12.21
C ASP A 108 -9.30 -15.74 11.75
N ALA A 109 -9.25 -15.31 10.48
CA ALA A 109 -8.15 -14.50 9.98
C ALA A 109 -8.15 -13.12 10.63
N THR A 110 -9.32 -12.50 10.76
CA THR A 110 -9.50 -11.21 11.41
C THR A 110 -9.01 -11.26 12.86
N MET A 111 -9.40 -12.29 13.62
CA MET A 111 -9.00 -12.43 15.02
C MET A 111 -7.49 -12.65 15.19
N ARG A 112 -6.85 -13.38 14.26
CA ARG A 112 -5.39 -13.55 14.27
C ARG A 112 -4.69 -12.24 13.98
N GLU A 113 -5.19 -11.47 13.02
CA GLU A 113 -4.62 -10.19 12.64
C GLU A 113 -4.76 -9.14 13.76
N ILE A 114 -5.88 -9.13 14.50
CA ILE A 114 -6.07 -8.25 15.67
C ILE A 114 -4.97 -8.50 16.70
N LYS A 115 -4.66 -9.77 16.97
CA LYS A 115 -3.59 -10.15 17.90
C LYS A 115 -2.20 -9.77 17.40
N ALA A 116 -1.98 -9.82 16.08
CA ALA A 116 -0.70 -9.43 15.48
C ALA A 116 -0.49 -7.90 15.60
N VAL A 117 -1.51 -7.11 15.27
CA VAL A 117 -1.48 -5.64 15.40
C VAL A 117 -1.31 -5.22 16.87
N ASP A 118 -2.02 -5.86 17.80
CA ASP A 118 -1.85 -5.58 19.23
C ASP A 118 -0.41 -5.88 19.69
N SER A 119 0.18 -7.00 19.24
CA SER A 119 1.57 -7.34 19.55
C SER A 119 2.57 -6.34 18.95
N GLU A 120 2.32 -5.83 17.74
CA GLU A 120 3.15 -4.79 17.13
C GLU A 120 3.05 -3.47 17.92
N ASN A 121 1.85 -3.05 18.28
CA ASN A 121 1.63 -1.85 19.09
C ASN A 121 2.33 -1.97 20.46
N GLN A 122 2.23 -3.12 21.13
CA GLN A 122 2.92 -3.38 22.40
C GLN A 122 4.44 -3.24 22.29
N LYS A 123 5.04 -3.69 21.17
CA LYS A 123 6.48 -3.48 20.92
C LYS A 123 6.80 -1.99 20.73
N ASN A 124 5.94 -1.27 20.00
CA ASN A 124 6.14 0.15 19.71
C ASN A 124 6.01 1.06 20.93
N LEU A 125 5.29 0.65 21.99
CA LEU A 125 5.18 1.40 23.25
C LEU A 125 6.53 1.69 23.92
N LEU A 126 7.53 0.82 23.73
CA LEU A 126 8.86 0.96 24.31
C LEU A 126 9.82 1.77 23.42
N SER A 127 9.38 2.17 22.21
CA SER A 127 10.21 2.92 21.27
C SER A 127 10.00 4.43 21.39
N ASP A 128 11.07 5.17 21.73
CA ASP A 128 11.00 6.63 21.89
C ASP A 128 10.61 7.35 20.60
N ALA A 129 11.00 6.83 19.43
CA ALA A 129 10.61 7.39 18.14
C ALA A 129 9.09 7.33 17.93
N TRP A 130 8.47 6.19 18.26
CA TRP A 130 7.01 6.00 18.18
C TRP A 130 6.27 6.85 19.22
N ARG A 131 6.79 6.91 20.45
CA ARG A 131 6.22 7.75 21.51
C ARG A 131 6.23 9.24 21.13
N MET A 132 7.32 9.73 20.55
CA MET A 132 7.42 11.11 20.09
C MET A 132 6.50 11.40 18.90
N ASN A 133 6.35 10.45 17.97
CA ASN A 133 5.42 10.58 16.85
C ASN A 133 3.96 10.66 17.32
N GLN A 134 3.55 9.77 18.24
CA GLN A 134 2.19 9.78 18.79
C GLN A 134 1.91 11.04 19.62
N ARG A 135 2.90 11.54 20.38
CA ARG A 135 2.82 12.82 21.08
C ARG A 135 2.66 13.99 20.12
N ASN A 136 3.41 14.02 19.02
CA ASN A 136 3.30 15.09 18.05
C ASN A 136 1.91 15.09 17.38
N LYS A 137 1.36 13.92 17.06
CA LYS A 137 -0.01 13.76 16.55
C LYS A 137 -1.07 14.29 17.54
N SER A 138 -0.98 13.94 18.83
CA SER A 138 -1.95 14.41 19.83
C SER A 138 -1.92 15.93 20.02
N LEU A 139 -0.74 16.54 19.93
CA LEU A 139 -0.58 18.01 19.98
C LEU A 139 -1.14 18.71 18.73
N THR A 140 -1.12 18.06 17.57
CA THR A 140 -1.71 18.63 16.34
C THR A 140 -3.23 18.55 16.34
N ASN A 141 -3.82 17.44 16.81
CA ASN A 141 -5.27 17.30 16.95
C ASN A 141 -5.88 18.31 17.93
N MET A 142 -5.16 18.70 18.99
CA MET A 142 -5.63 19.73 19.93
C MET A 142 -5.66 21.15 19.34
N ILE A 143 -4.84 21.42 18.32
CA ILE A 143 -4.82 22.72 17.62
C ILE A 143 -5.93 22.78 16.56
N ASP A 144 -6.34 21.64 16.00
CA ASP A 144 -7.44 21.59 15.02
C ASP A 144 -8.83 21.62 15.70
N SER A 145 -8.97 21.04 16.89
CA SER A 145 -10.22 21.08 17.67
C SER A 145 -10.55 22.44 18.30
N SER A 146 -9.70 23.45 18.15
CA SER A 146 -9.91 24.81 18.66
C SER A 146 -10.51 25.78 17.60
N LYS A 147 -11.06 25.25 16.51
CA LYS A 147 -11.74 26.02 15.45
C LYS A 147 -13.27 25.85 15.34
N TRP A 148 -13.93 25.41 16.41
CA TRP A 148 -15.38 25.59 16.57
C TRP A 148 -15.71 26.21 17.93
#